data_AF-A0A2H1L7F6-F1
#
_entry.id   AF-A0A2H1L7F6-F1
#
_cell.length_a   1.000
_cell.length_b   1.000
_cell.length_c   1.000
_cell.angle_alpha   90.00
_cell.angle_beta   90.00
_cell.angle_gamma   90.00
#
_symmetry.space_group_name_H-M   'P 1'
#
loop_
_entity.id
_entity.type
_entity.pdbx_description
1 polymer ?
#
loop_
_entity_poly.entity_id
_entity_poly.type
_entity_poly.pdbx_seq_one_letter_code
_entity_poly.pdbx_strand_id
1 'polypeptide(L)'
;MHAQGSARQDGSVRRNGVTARILDVIERAGNRIPHPFWLFLILGLVVLVLSLVLSALGVSVRSPTGEGTIQVVNLLSVDGIRQIVSEAITNFTAFPPLGIVLVVMMGVAVAEGSGLIAAAVRRVVSTVSGRWLTFAVALTGITGSVASDAVIIVLPPLAAMAFLAAGRNPLLGIVLAFASVDAGFNASLVITAAEPLYAGISTSAAQLVDPEYVVSPLSNIYFTVPSSILLAALISWVVERWVAPRVEGLELDGPRAPGNREKSSLGTAGSTAAADSTERTDDTADSAQRADEESMELSSAEKRGVRNALIALLAFLALVAGAVALPGSPLRGEDGGILTGPALMHVSILIAIMFVVLGVAYGATVGTVTWAKLPEFMVNGMKDVAPRPGPVLRGRPVHSLVRMVQHRCRPGRHRSGPRRSAGSRHAAALHRRHPHDVPAEPVHHERVSTVDAHGAGHRAGDDAAECESRSEPGALPHR
;
A
#
# COMPACT_ATOMS: atom_id res chain seq x y z
N MET A 1 8.55 -44.76 42.10
CA MET A 1 7.20 -44.12 42.04
C MET A 1 7.40 -42.62 42.00
N HIS A 2 7.29 -42.01 40.82
CA HIS A 2 6.88 -40.61 40.60
C HIS A 2 6.86 -40.41 39.09
N ALA A 3 5.75 -40.79 38.49
CA ALA A 3 5.47 -40.52 37.08
C ALA A 3 5.08 -39.04 36.97
N GLN A 4 5.94 -38.25 36.32
CA GLN A 4 5.57 -36.92 35.85
C GLN A 4 4.67 -37.08 34.63
N GLY A 5 3.38 -36.89 34.85
CA GLY A 5 2.40 -36.74 33.78
C GLY A 5 2.67 -35.44 33.04
N SER A 6 3.23 -35.56 31.83
CA SER A 6 3.22 -34.51 30.82
C SER A 6 1.75 -34.25 30.44
N ALA A 7 1.14 -33.27 31.09
CA ALA A 7 -0.11 -32.69 30.64
C ALA A 7 0.18 -31.91 29.35
N ARG A 8 -0.07 -32.55 28.20
CA ARG A 8 -0.30 -31.83 26.94
C ARG A 8 -1.45 -30.86 27.17
N GLN A 9 -1.15 -29.57 27.27
CA GLN A 9 -2.14 -28.53 27.06
C GLN A 9 -2.50 -28.53 25.58
N ASP A 10 -3.50 -29.34 25.21
CA ASP A 10 -4.24 -29.18 23.96
C ASP A 10 -5.04 -27.87 24.07
N GLY A 11 -4.42 -26.76 23.66
CA GLY A 11 -5.01 -25.44 23.55
C GLY A 11 -6.02 -25.31 22.41
N SER A 12 -6.90 -26.30 22.20
CA SER A 12 -8.05 -26.12 21.33
C SER A 12 -9.11 -25.32 22.09
N VAL A 13 -9.02 -23.98 22.03
CA VAL A 13 -10.13 -23.11 22.43
C VAL A 13 -11.34 -23.50 21.59
N ARG A 14 -12.26 -24.28 22.17
CA ARG A 14 -13.53 -24.65 21.52
C ARG A 14 -14.35 -23.38 21.32
N ARG A 15 -14.25 -22.78 20.14
CA ARG A 15 -15.07 -21.64 19.69
C ARG A 15 -16.51 -22.10 19.42
N ASN A 16 -17.26 -22.43 20.47
CA ASN A 16 -18.66 -22.87 20.37
C ASN A 16 -19.65 -21.72 20.59
N GLY A 17 -19.40 -20.55 20.00
CA GLY A 17 -20.31 -19.39 20.03
C GLY A 17 -20.99 -19.18 18.68
N VAL A 18 -22.24 -18.70 18.69
CA VAL A 18 -22.96 -18.27 17.46
C VAL A 18 -22.11 -17.25 16.68
N THR A 19 -21.44 -16.33 17.38
CA THR A 19 -20.52 -15.35 16.80
C THR A 19 -19.35 -16.00 16.06
N ALA A 20 -18.75 -17.06 16.61
CA ALA A 20 -17.65 -17.76 15.95
C ALA A 20 -18.09 -18.40 14.64
N ARG A 21 -19.28 -19.01 14.61
CA ARG A 21 -19.82 -19.59 13.37
C ARG A 21 -20.11 -18.52 12.31
N ILE A 22 -20.59 -17.35 12.71
CA ILE A 22 -20.82 -16.21 11.79
C ILE A 22 -19.47 -15.76 11.21
N LEU A 23 -18.45 -15.61 12.04
CA LEU A 23 -17.10 -15.27 11.60
C LEU A 23 -16.54 -16.33 10.63
N ASP A 24 -16.75 -17.62 10.91
CA ASP A 24 -16.34 -18.71 10.00
C ASP A 24 -17.07 -18.66 8.65
N VAL A 25 -18.31 -18.16 8.60
CA VAL A 25 -19.04 -17.94 7.34
C VAL A 25 -18.44 -16.75 6.60
N ILE A 26 -18.18 -15.64 7.28
CA ILE A 26 -17.56 -14.44 6.69
C ILE A 26 -16.18 -14.77 6.13
N GLU A 27 -15.34 -15.48 6.88
CA GLU A 27 -14.02 -15.92 6.44
C GLU A 27 -14.11 -16.80 5.19
N ARG A 28 -15.02 -17.77 5.17
CA ARG A 28 -15.23 -18.64 4.01
C ARG A 28 -15.76 -17.89 2.79
N ALA A 29 -16.65 -16.92 2.99
CA ALA A 29 -17.20 -16.10 1.93
C ALA A 29 -16.12 -15.18 1.35
N GLY A 30 -15.36 -14.48 2.19
CA GLY A 30 -14.26 -13.60 1.80
C GLY A 30 -13.19 -14.34 1.02
N ASN A 31 -12.78 -15.53 1.47
CA ASN A 31 -11.79 -16.36 0.78
C ASN A 31 -12.26 -16.90 -0.60
N ARG A 32 -13.56 -16.81 -0.91
CA ARG A 32 -14.11 -17.25 -2.19
C ARG A 32 -14.12 -16.16 -3.26
N ILE A 33 -14.01 -14.88 -2.85
CA ILE A 33 -14.01 -13.76 -3.79
C ILE A 33 -12.68 -13.77 -4.54
N PRO A 34 -12.69 -13.86 -5.89
CA PRO A 34 -11.47 -13.83 -6.66
C PRO A 34 -10.80 -12.47 -6.55
N HIS A 35 -9.50 -12.42 -6.79
CA HIS A 35 -8.76 -11.16 -6.85
C HIS A 35 -9.48 -10.15 -7.78
N PRO A 36 -9.60 -8.86 -7.41
CA PRO A 36 -10.37 -7.87 -8.17
C PRO A 36 -10.03 -7.81 -9.66
N PHE A 37 -8.75 -7.99 -10.03
CA PHE A 37 -8.31 -8.15 -11.42
C PHE A 37 -9.13 -9.20 -12.20
N TRP A 38 -9.26 -10.40 -11.65
CA TRP A 38 -10.02 -11.48 -12.28
C TRP A 38 -11.52 -11.20 -12.26
N LEU A 39 -12.01 -10.52 -11.23
CA LEU A 39 -13.41 -10.10 -11.16
C LEU A 39 -13.77 -9.20 -12.35
N PHE A 40 -12.96 -8.17 -12.64
CA PHE A 40 -13.20 -7.27 -13.78
C PHE A 40 -13.03 -7.96 -15.14
N LEU A 41 -12.06 -8.88 -15.27
CA LEU A 41 -11.88 -9.67 -16.49
C LEU A 41 -13.08 -10.57 -16.76
N ILE A 42 -13.59 -11.25 -15.72
CA ILE A 42 -14.80 -12.08 -15.81
C ILE A 42 -16.01 -11.21 -16.15
N LEU A 43 -16.16 -10.05 -15.50
CA LEU A 43 -17.26 -9.12 -15.77
C LEU A 43 -17.23 -8.63 -17.22
N GLY A 44 -16.06 -8.28 -17.75
CA GLY A 44 -15.89 -7.91 -19.16
C GLY A 44 -16.30 -9.03 -20.11
N LEU A 45 -15.87 -10.27 -19.85
CA LEU A 45 -16.27 -11.43 -20.63
C LEU A 45 -17.79 -11.68 -20.58
N VAL A 46 -18.39 -11.52 -19.39
CA VAL A 46 -19.84 -11.64 -19.21
C VAL A 46 -20.57 -10.57 -20.02
N VAL A 47 -20.09 -9.31 -20.03
CA VAL A 47 -20.66 -8.24 -20.85
C VAL A 47 -20.58 -8.57 -22.33
N LEU A 48 -19.46 -9.11 -22.83
CA LEU A 48 -19.34 -9.54 -24.23
C LEU A 48 -20.40 -10.60 -24.60
N VAL A 49 -20.54 -11.64 -23.78
CA VAL A 49 -21.50 -12.72 -24.02
C VAL A 49 -22.94 -12.21 -23.90
N LEU A 50 -23.25 -11.41 -22.88
CA LEU A 50 -24.59 -10.85 -22.71
C LEU A 50 -24.96 -9.91 -23.86
N SER A 51 -24.01 -9.10 -24.35
CA SER A 51 -24.24 -8.21 -25.49
C SER A 51 -24.66 -8.97 -26.74
N LEU A 52 -24.05 -10.13 -27.00
CA LEU A 52 -24.39 -11.01 -28.11
C LEU A 52 -25.80 -11.59 -27.94
N VAL A 53 -26.10 -12.17 -26.77
CA VAL A 53 -27.39 -12.83 -26.51
C VAL A 53 -28.54 -11.82 -26.55
N LEU A 54 -28.41 -10.69 -25.87
CA LEU A 54 -29.48 -9.69 -25.77
C LEU A 54 -29.72 -8.95 -27.09
N SER A 55 -28.65 -8.68 -27.86
CA SER A 55 -28.77 -8.10 -29.20
C SER A 55 -29.45 -9.08 -30.17
N ALA A 56 -29.11 -10.38 -30.10
CA ALA A 56 -29.77 -11.41 -30.91
C ALA A 56 -31.27 -11.57 -30.58
N LEU A 57 -31.67 -11.30 -29.35
CA LEU A 57 -33.06 -11.28 -28.90
C LEU A 57 -33.81 -9.98 -29.27
N GLY A 58 -33.12 -8.98 -29.84
CA GLY A 58 -33.73 -7.69 -30.21
C GLY A 58 -34.18 -6.86 -29.01
N VAL A 59 -33.52 -7.00 -27.86
CA VAL A 59 -33.89 -6.29 -26.63
C VAL A 59 -33.65 -4.79 -26.81
N SER A 60 -34.68 -3.99 -26.49
CA SER A 60 -34.64 -2.53 -26.55
C SER A 60 -35.38 -1.91 -25.37
N VAL A 61 -34.96 -0.71 -24.98
CA VAL A 61 -35.55 0.05 -23.87
C VAL A 61 -35.82 1.48 -24.35
N ARG A 62 -36.96 2.06 -23.96
CA ARG A 62 -37.23 3.49 -24.20
C ARG A 62 -36.36 4.34 -23.28
N SER A 63 -35.71 5.36 -23.84
CA SER A 63 -34.86 6.23 -23.03
C SER A 63 -35.66 6.94 -21.93
N PRO A 64 -35.19 6.93 -20.66
CA PRO A 64 -35.80 7.72 -19.59
C PRO A 64 -35.73 9.23 -19.82
N THR A 65 -34.77 9.70 -20.64
CA THR A 65 -34.55 11.13 -20.95
C THR A 65 -35.38 11.63 -22.14
N GLY A 66 -36.20 10.76 -22.75
CA GLY A 66 -37.20 11.13 -23.75
C GLY A 66 -36.75 10.99 -25.20
N GLU A 67 -35.46 10.79 -25.47
CA GLU A 67 -34.96 10.65 -26.85
C GLU A 67 -34.80 9.18 -27.25
N GLY A 68 -35.76 8.69 -28.04
CA GLY A 68 -35.64 7.45 -28.81
C GLY A 68 -35.65 6.14 -28.01
N THR A 69 -35.34 5.07 -28.73
CA THR A 69 -35.17 3.71 -28.19
C THR A 69 -33.69 3.36 -28.14
N ILE A 70 -33.21 2.96 -26.97
CA ILE A 70 -31.87 2.46 -26.75
C ILE A 70 -31.86 0.97 -27.15
N GLN A 71 -30.97 0.60 -28.05
CA GLN A 71 -30.80 -0.76 -28.56
C GLN A 71 -29.55 -1.40 -27.96
N VAL A 72 -29.58 -2.71 -27.71
CA VAL A 72 -28.39 -3.43 -27.26
C VAL A 72 -27.42 -3.65 -28.42
N VAL A 73 -26.19 -3.18 -28.26
CA VAL A 73 -25.10 -3.33 -29.25
C VAL A 73 -24.34 -4.63 -29.02
N ASN A 74 -24.19 -5.46 -30.05
CA ASN A 74 -23.39 -6.68 -29.98
C ASN A 74 -21.89 -6.38 -30.12
N LEU A 75 -21.14 -6.53 -29.02
CA LEU A 75 -19.70 -6.28 -28.98
C LEU A 75 -18.86 -7.37 -29.63
N LEU A 76 -19.40 -8.57 -29.85
CA LEU A 76 -18.73 -9.67 -30.57
C LEU A 76 -18.94 -9.63 -32.08
N SER A 77 -19.60 -8.59 -32.59
CA SER A 77 -19.67 -8.30 -34.03
C SER A 77 -18.32 -7.85 -34.59
N VAL A 78 -18.15 -7.85 -35.91
CA VAL A 78 -16.92 -7.36 -36.56
C VAL A 78 -16.63 -5.91 -36.17
N ASP A 79 -17.66 -5.06 -36.15
CA ASP A 79 -17.52 -3.66 -35.76
C ASP A 79 -17.25 -3.52 -34.26
N GLY A 80 -17.90 -4.31 -33.40
CA GLY A 80 -17.65 -4.32 -31.96
C GLY A 80 -16.23 -4.75 -31.60
N ILE A 81 -15.69 -5.79 -32.24
CA ILE A 81 -14.30 -6.23 -32.05
C ILE A 81 -13.33 -5.15 -32.53
N ARG A 82 -13.61 -4.51 -33.68
CA ARG A 82 -12.82 -3.38 -34.18
C ARG A 82 -12.78 -2.26 -33.15
N GLN A 83 -13.94 -1.90 -32.59
CA GLN A 83 -14.08 -0.87 -31.57
C GLN A 83 -13.27 -1.20 -30.31
N ILE A 84 -13.39 -2.41 -29.78
CA ILE A 84 -12.65 -2.87 -28.60
C ILE A 84 -11.14 -2.69 -28.81
N VAL A 85 -10.63 -3.11 -29.96
CA VAL A 85 -9.19 -3.03 -30.25
C VAL A 85 -8.74 -1.58 -30.49
N SER A 86 -9.51 -0.79 -31.23
CA SER A 86 -9.14 0.60 -31.55
C SER A 86 -9.23 1.55 -30.37
N GLU A 87 -10.20 1.33 -29.47
CA GLU A 87 -10.47 2.24 -28.35
C GLU A 87 -9.83 1.78 -27.03
N ALA A 88 -9.23 0.59 -26.95
CA ALA A 88 -8.66 0.05 -25.70
C ALA A 88 -7.73 1.04 -24.97
N ILE A 89 -6.78 1.64 -25.70
CA ILE A 89 -5.83 2.60 -25.12
C ILE A 89 -6.56 3.89 -24.72
N THR A 90 -7.40 4.43 -25.61
CA THR A 90 -8.17 5.65 -25.36
C THR A 90 -9.05 5.52 -24.13
N ASN A 91 -9.78 4.40 -24.00
CA ASN A 91 -10.64 4.10 -22.86
C ASN A 91 -9.83 4.00 -21.56
N PHE A 92 -8.64 3.39 -21.61
CA PHE A 92 -7.74 3.32 -20.45
C PHE A 92 -7.23 4.71 -20.04
N THR A 93 -6.74 5.51 -21.00
CA THR A 93 -6.15 6.83 -20.71
C THR A 93 -7.18 7.92 -20.40
N ALA A 94 -8.38 7.81 -20.96
CA ALA A 94 -9.49 8.73 -20.72
C ALA A 94 -10.29 8.38 -19.47
N PHE A 95 -9.99 7.26 -18.81
CA PHE A 95 -10.62 6.88 -17.56
C PHE A 95 -10.30 7.93 -16.47
N PRO A 96 -11.29 8.75 -16.02
CA PRO A 96 -11.02 9.92 -15.19
C PRO A 96 -10.18 9.64 -13.92
N PRO A 97 -10.40 8.52 -13.19
CA PRO A 97 -9.58 8.20 -12.03
C PRO A 97 -8.07 8.08 -12.32
N LEU A 98 -7.67 7.61 -13.51
CA LEU A 98 -6.27 7.27 -13.78
C LEU A 98 -5.37 8.51 -13.65
N GLY A 99 -5.66 9.57 -14.40
CA GLY A 99 -4.85 10.78 -14.36
C GLY A 99 -4.93 11.49 -13.01
N ILE A 100 -6.13 11.56 -12.43
CA ILE A 100 -6.38 12.23 -11.16
C ILE A 100 -5.59 11.58 -10.01
N VAL A 101 -5.66 10.25 -9.89
CA VAL A 101 -5.00 9.51 -8.82
C VAL A 101 -3.49 9.60 -8.95
N LEU A 102 -2.93 9.45 -10.17
CA LEU A 102 -1.49 9.55 -10.39
C LEU A 102 -0.93 10.90 -9.94
N VAL A 103 -1.60 12.01 -10.29
CA VAL A 103 -1.16 13.36 -9.91
C VAL A 103 -1.23 13.58 -8.41
N VAL A 104 -2.32 13.15 -7.76
CA VAL A 104 -2.49 13.33 -6.30
C VAL A 104 -1.51 12.46 -5.51
N MET A 105 -1.34 11.20 -5.90
CA MET A 105 -0.42 10.27 -5.24
C MET A 105 1.02 10.74 -5.33
N MET A 106 1.39 11.38 -6.43
CA MET A 106 2.68 12.01 -6.58
C MET A 106 2.96 13.06 -5.50
N GLY A 107 1.98 13.90 -5.17
CA GLY A 107 2.10 14.90 -4.12
C GLY A 107 2.09 14.28 -2.71
N VAL A 108 1.17 13.35 -2.46
CA VAL A 108 1.08 12.63 -1.18
C VAL A 108 2.39 11.88 -0.88
N ALA A 109 3.00 11.25 -1.87
CA ALA A 109 4.26 10.54 -1.71
C ALA A 109 5.43 11.44 -1.31
N VAL A 110 5.43 12.71 -1.73
CA VAL A 110 6.40 13.70 -1.23
C VAL A 110 6.16 14.02 0.24
N ALA A 111 4.90 14.23 0.64
CA ALA A 111 4.55 14.47 2.04
C ALA A 111 4.90 13.26 2.93
N GLU A 112 4.57 12.05 2.48
CA GLU A 112 4.86 10.82 3.19
C GLU A 112 6.37 10.55 3.25
N GLY A 113 7.06 10.58 2.10
CA GLY A 113 8.50 10.35 2.01
C GLY A 113 9.34 11.38 2.75
N SER A 114 8.82 12.60 2.95
CA SER A 114 9.48 13.60 3.80
C SER A 114 9.48 13.23 5.29
N GLY A 115 8.59 12.33 5.73
CA GLY A 115 8.35 11.97 7.13
C GLY A 115 7.30 12.84 7.84
N LEU A 116 6.68 13.80 7.13
CA LEU A 116 5.71 14.73 7.71
C LEU A 116 4.53 14.01 8.36
N ILE A 117 3.95 13.04 7.66
CA ILE A 117 2.71 12.40 8.10
C ILE A 117 2.95 11.60 9.39
N ALA A 118 4.02 10.80 9.44
CA ALA A 118 4.42 10.06 10.64
C ALA A 118 4.72 10.99 11.83
N ALA A 119 5.44 12.09 11.59
CA ALA A 119 5.75 13.07 12.63
C ALA A 119 4.51 13.82 13.14
N ALA A 120 3.57 14.13 12.25
CA ALA A 120 2.30 14.75 12.63
C ALA A 120 1.47 13.83 13.54
N VAL A 121 1.37 12.54 13.19
CA VAL A 121 0.70 11.52 14.02
C VAL A 121 1.36 11.41 15.40
N ARG A 122 2.70 11.27 15.45
CA ARG A 122 3.46 11.28 16.72
C ARG A 122 3.22 12.56 17.53
N ARG A 123 3.15 13.73 16.88
CA ARG A 123 2.92 15.02 17.55
C ARG A 123 1.56 15.06 18.23
N VAL A 124 0.51 14.59 17.56
CA VAL A 124 -0.84 14.60 18.13
C VAL A 124 -0.92 13.66 19.32
N VAL A 125 -0.47 12.42 19.17
CA VAL A 125 -0.56 11.41 20.24
C VAL A 125 0.27 11.78 21.48
N SER A 126 1.47 12.36 21.30
CA SER A 126 2.35 12.76 22.41
C SER A 126 1.93 14.03 23.17
N THR A 127 0.99 14.84 22.64
CA THR A 127 0.62 16.13 23.23
C THR A 127 -0.71 16.13 23.97
N VAL A 128 -1.51 15.07 23.81
CA VAL A 128 -2.87 15.03 24.31
C VAL A 128 -2.89 14.57 25.76
N SER A 129 -3.63 15.30 26.61
CA SER A 129 -3.85 14.93 28.01
C SER A 129 -4.57 13.58 28.13
N GLY A 130 -4.30 12.80 29.18
CA GLY A 130 -4.87 11.46 29.39
C GLY A 130 -6.41 11.38 29.28
N ARG A 131 -7.14 12.44 29.62
CA ARG A 131 -8.61 12.49 29.50
C ARG A 131 -9.12 12.47 28.05
N TRP A 132 -8.35 13.02 27.13
CA TRP A 132 -8.71 13.12 25.71
C TRP A 132 -7.97 12.08 24.86
N LEU A 133 -7.15 11.23 25.48
CA LEU A 133 -6.25 10.32 24.77
C LEU A 133 -7.00 9.38 23.82
N THR A 134 -8.09 8.75 24.28
CA THR A 134 -8.89 7.84 23.46
C THR A 134 -9.51 8.55 22.25
N PHE A 135 -10.09 9.72 22.47
CA PHE A 135 -10.68 10.52 21.39
C PHE A 135 -9.65 10.99 20.39
N ALA A 136 -8.49 11.47 20.87
CA ALA A 136 -7.45 11.92 19.98
C ALA A 136 -6.85 10.77 19.16
N VAL A 137 -6.60 9.60 19.76
CA VAL A 137 -6.13 8.43 19.01
C VAL A 137 -7.17 7.96 18.00
N ALA A 138 -8.46 7.95 18.36
CA ALA A 138 -9.54 7.62 17.42
C ALA A 138 -9.56 8.59 16.23
N LEU A 139 -9.57 9.89 16.49
CA LEU A 139 -9.60 10.93 15.46
C LEU A 139 -8.32 10.93 14.60
N THR A 140 -7.17 10.64 15.20
CA THR A 140 -5.89 10.51 14.48
C THR A 140 -5.89 9.29 13.58
N GLY A 141 -6.49 8.16 13.99
CA GLY A 141 -6.61 6.99 13.12
C GLY A 141 -7.53 7.22 11.94
N ILE A 142 -8.70 7.83 12.19
CA ILE A 142 -9.67 8.19 11.15
C ILE A 142 -9.05 9.16 10.13
N THR A 143 -8.49 10.27 10.62
CA THR A 143 -7.87 11.31 9.77
C THR A 143 -6.54 10.87 9.17
N GLY A 144 -5.86 9.91 9.81
CA GLY A 144 -4.58 9.39 9.37
C GLY A 144 -4.66 8.54 8.09
N SER A 145 -5.86 8.26 7.58
CA SER A 145 -6.11 7.70 6.24
C SER A 145 -5.42 8.49 5.11
N VAL A 146 -5.05 9.76 5.35
CA VAL A 146 -4.15 10.53 4.46
C VAL A 146 -2.81 9.81 4.20
N ALA A 147 -2.32 9.05 5.18
CA ALA A 147 -1.09 8.28 5.11
C ALA A 147 -1.26 6.90 4.44
N SER A 148 -2.45 6.60 3.89
CA SER A 148 -2.85 5.29 3.38
C SER A 148 -2.43 4.14 4.32
N ASP A 149 -1.38 3.39 3.96
CA ASP A 149 -0.94 2.19 4.64
C ASP A 149 0.02 2.49 5.80
N ALA A 150 0.65 3.66 5.84
CA ALA A 150 1.61 3.98 6.89
C ALA A 150 0.93 4.13 8.27
N VAL A 151 -0.30 4.66 8.32
CA VAL A 151 -1.00 4.92 9.59
C VAL A 151 -1.33 3.62 10.34
N ILE A 152 -1.67 2.54 9.63
CA ILE A 152 -2.04 1.27 10.26
C ILE A 152 -0.85 0.61 10.95
N ILE A 153 0.37 0.91 10.49
CA ILE A 153 1.62 0.39 11.08
C ILE A 153 2.09 1.33 12.19
N VAL A 154 2.02 2.64 11.97
CA VAL A 154 2.61 3.64 12.89
C VAL A 154 1.72 3.93 14.09
N LEU A 155 0.40 4.00 13.93
CA LEU A 155 -0.49 4.45 15.00
C LEU A 155 -0.64 3.42 16.14
N PRO A 156 -0.79 2.10 15.92
CA PRO A 156 -0.95 1.13 17.00
C PRO A 156 0.18 1.12 18.04
N PRO A 157 1.48 1.08 17.69
CA PRO A 157 2.54 1.12 18.68
C PRO A 157 2.60 2.47 19.42
N LEU A 158 2.34 3.59 18.74
CA LEU A 158 2.29 4.91 19.37
C LEU A 158 1.13 5.02 20.37
N ALA A 159 -0.04 4.51 20.00
CA ALA A 159 -1.20 4.46 20.89
C ALA A 159 -0.94 3.57 22.09
N ALA A 160 -0.30 2.40 21.90
CA ALA A 160 0.10 1.52 22.99
C ALA A 160 0.97 2.26 24.02
N MET A 161 2.01 2.94 23.52
CA MET A 161 2.95 3.69 24.35
C MET A 161 2.29 4.87 25.07
N ALA A 162 1.41 5.60 24.41
CA ALA A 162 0.68 6.72 25.02
C ALA A 162 -0.29 6.25 26.11
N PHE A 163 -0.99 5.12 25.89
CA PHE A 163 -1.85 4.51 26.90
C PHE A 163 -1.04 4.02 28.10
N LEU A 164 0.12 3.39 27.86
CA LEU A 164 1.04 2.97 28.91
C LEU A 164 1.56 4.17 29.74
N ALA A 165 1.95 5.26 29.09
CA ALA A 165 2.40 6.49 29.75
C ALA A 165 1.28 7.16 30.57
N ALA A 166 0.03 7.01 30.15
CA ALA A 166 -1.15 7.47 30.88
C ALA A 166 -1.61 6.50 31.99
N GLY A 167 -0.89 5.41 32.25
CA GLY A 167 -1.23 4.41 33.26
C GLY A 167 -2.40 3.48 32.87
N ARG A 168 -2.72 3.39 31.58
CA ARG A 168 -3.78 2.54 31.02
C ARG A 168 -3.19 1.32 30.33
N ASN A 169 -4.03 0.30 30.06
CA ASN A 169 -3.57 -0.90 29.37
C ASN A 169 -3.17 -0.58 27.91
N PRO A 170 -1.90 -0.80 27.49
CA PRO A 170 -1.45 -0.55 26.11
C PRO A 170 -2.19 -1.37 25.05
N LEU A 171 -2.74 -2.55 25.38
CA LEU A 171 -3.57 -3.32 24.44
C LEU A 171 -4.81 -2.54 24.01
N LEU A 172 -5.37 -1.73 24.91
CA LEU A 172 -6.50 -0.87 24.60
C LEU A 172 -6.12 0.16 23.53
N GLY A 173 -4.91 0.73 23.63
CA GLY A 173 -4.36 1.65 22.63
C GLY A 173 -4.18 1.00 21.26
N ILE A 174 -3.64 -0.23 21.22
CA ILE A 174 -3.47 -0.99 19.97
C ILE A 174 -4.82 -1.26 19.30
N VAL A 175 -5.79 -1.81 20.05
CA VAL A 175 -7.12 -2.14 19.53
C VAL A 175 -7.86 -0.89 19.07
N LEU A 176 -7.76 0.20 19.84
CA LEU A 176 -8.36 1.48 19.49
C LEU A 176 -7.80 2.02 18.17
N ALA A 177 -6.48 2.05 18.02
CA ALA A 177 -5.81 2.54 16.81
C ALA A 177 -6.17 1.70 15.59
N PHE A 178 -6.15 0.37 15.72
CA PHE A 178 -6.53 -0.54 14.64
C PHE A 178 -7.99 -0.32 14.22
N ALA A 179 -8.91 -0.33 15.19
CA ALA A 179 -10.34 -0.14 14.92
C ALA A 179 -10.65 1.25 14.34
N SER A 180 -9.94 2.30 14.77
CA SER A 180 -10.19 3.66 14.27
C SER A 180 -9.68 3.89 12.85
N VAL A 181 -8.55 3.30 12.47
CA VAL A 181 -8.05 3.34 11.09
C VAL A 181 -9.02 2.59 10.16
N ASP A 182 -9.39 1.36 10.50
CA ASP A 182 -10.20 0.50 9.62
C ASP A 182 -11.66 0.98 9.52
N ALA A 183 -12.30 1.31 10.66
CA ALA A 183 -13.68 1.80 10.65
C ALA A 183 -13.80 3.24 10.13
N GLY A 184 -12.68 3.99 10.20
CA GLY A 184 -12.61 5.41 9.88
C GLY A 184 -12.19 5.75 8.45
N PHE A 185 -11.74 4.77 7.66
CA PHE A 185 -10.97 5.00 6.43
C PHE A 185 -11.58 6.03 5.44
N ASN A 186 -12.90 6.06 5.31
CA ASN A 186 -13.62 6.96 4.38
C ASN A 186 -14.10 8.27 5.03
N ALA A 187 -13.83 8.49 6.31
CA ALA A 187 -14.10 9.75 6.97
C ALA A 187 -12.77 10.40 7.33
N SER A 188 -12.65 11.71 7.13
CA SER A 188 -11.43 12.44 7.47
C SER A 188 -11.73 13.92 7.66
N LEU A 189 -10.95 14.57 8.52
CA LEU A 189 -10.96 16.02 8.68
C LEU A 189 -10.33 16.75 7.49
N VAL A 190 -9.54 16.04 6.69
CA VAL A 190 -8.82 16.58 5.55
C VAL A 190 -9.03 15.69 4.33
N ILE A 191 -8.91 16.28 3.15
CA ILE A 191 -9.07 15.54 1.89
C ILE A 191 -7.96 14.51 1.77
N THR A 192 -8.34 13.27 1.50
CA THR A 192 -7.43 12.14 1.32
C THR A 192 -7.25 11.84 -0.17
N ALA A 193 -6.32 10.94 -0.49
CA ALA A 193 -6.15 10.44 -1.85
C ALA A 193 -7.33 9.59 -2.36
N ALA A 194 -8.24 9.17 -1.47
CA ALA A 194 -9.39 8.37 -1.83
C ALA A 194 -10.51 9.21 -2.49
N GLU A 195 -10.69 10.47 -2.08
CA GLU A 195 -11.76 11.33 -2.61
C GLU A 195 -11.67 11.51 -4.14
N PRO A 196 -10.50 11.81 -4.73
CA PRO A 196 -10.39 11.95 -6.18
C PRO A 196 -10.62 10.63 -6.93
N LEU A 197 -10.27 9.49 -6.33
CA LEU A 197 -10.59 8.16 -6.88
C LEU A 197 -12.10 7.94 -6.92
N TYR A 198 -12.80 8.18 -5.81
CA TYR A 198 -14.25 8.00 -5.72
C TYR A 198 -15.01 8.95 -6.63
N ALA A 199 -14.58 10.21 -6.70
CA ALA A 199 -15.14 11.20 -7.60
C ALA A 199 -14.98 10.78 -9.08
N GLY A 200 -13.80 10.28 -9.47
CA GLY A 200 -13.58 9.80 -10.83
C GLY A 200 -14.45 8.60 -11.19
N ILE A 201 -14.59 7.61 -10.30
CA ILE A 201 -15.45 6.43 -10.54
C ILE A 201 -16.92 6.86 -10.64
N SER A 202 -17.36 7.74 -9.74
CA SER A 202 -18.73 8.25 -9.70
C SER A 202 -19.06 9.08 -10.94
N THR A 203 -18.09 9.84 -11.45
CA THR A 203 -18.19 10.58 -12.71
C THR A 203 -18.40 9.61 -13.87
N SER A 204 -17.58 8.57 -14.00
CA SER A 204 -17.74 7.57 -15.06
C SER A 204 -19.10 6.86 -15.01
N ALA A 205 -19.62 6.60 -13.80
CA ALA A 205 -20.95 6.02 -13.64
C ALA A 205 -22.07 7.01 -14.01
N ALA A 206 -21.95 8.28 -13.63
CA ALA A 206 -22.93 9.31 -13.94
C ALA A 206 -22.99 9.63 -15.45
N GLN A 207 -21.84 9.57 -16.13
CA GLN A 207 -21.71 9.80 -17.57
C GLN A 207 -22.38 8.74 -18.45
N LEU A 208 -22.84 7.63 -17.85
CA LEU A 208 -23.75 6.69 -18.52
C LEU A 208 -25.15 7.29 -18.77
N VAL A 209 -25.52 8.32 -18.02
CA VAL A 209 -26.82 9.00 -18.10
C VAL A 209 -26.67 10.43 -18.60
N ASP A 210 -25.70 11.18 -18.05
CA ASP A 210 -25.43 12.58 -18.39
C ASP A 210 -23.93 12.76 -18.74
N PRO A 211 -23.58 12.86 -20.03
CA PRO A 211 -22.19 12.95 -20.48
C PRO A 211 -21.39 14.12 -19.90
N GLU A 212 -22.05 15.22 -19.51
CA GLU A 212 -21.41 16.42 -18.99
C GLU A 212 -21.27 16.40 -17.46
N TYR A 213 -21.84 15.39 -16.79
CA TYR A 213 -21.82 15.31 -15.33
C TYR A 213 -20.41 15.04 -14.80
N VAL A 214 -19.94 15.88 -13.89
CA VAL A 214 -18.64 15.74 -13.21
C VAL A 214 -18.83 15.79 -11.71
N VAL A 215 -18.37 14.75 -11.02
CA VAL A 215 -18.33 14.71 -9.55
C VAL A 215 -17.05 15.37 -9.07
N SER A 216 -17.16 16.41 -8.26
CA SER A 216 -15.99 17.05 -7.64
C SER A 216 -15.44 16.17 -6.51
N PRO A 217 -14.10 16.07 -6.33
CA PRO A 217 -13.49 15.47 -5.15
C PRO A 217 -13.89 16.15 -3.82
N LEU A 218 -14.46 17.35 -3.88
CA LEU A 218 -14.96 18.06 -2.69
C LEU A 218 -16.41 17.75 -2.35
N SER A 219 -17.15 17.04 -3.21
CA SER A 219 -18.59 16.82 -3.05
C SER A 219 -18.95 16.19 -1.70
N ASN A 220 -18.07 15.38 -1.12
CA ASN A 220 -18.31 14.69 0.14
C ASN A 220 -17.80 15.44 1.38
N ILE A 221 -17.10 16.58 1.24
CA ILE A 221 -16.40 17.21 2.38
C ILE A 221 -17.35 17.59 3.53
N TYR A 222 -18.55 18.06 3.19
CA TYR A 222 -19.58 18.42 4.17
C TYR A 222 -20.15 17.21 4.91
N PHE A 223 -19.95 16.00 4.38
CA PHE A 223 -20.34 14.75 5.02
C PHE A 223 -19.18 14.11 5.78
N THR A 224 -17.99 14.02 5.16
CA THR A 224 -16.84 13.30 5.70
C THR A 224 -16.23 14.00 6.91
N VAL A 225 -16.14 15.34 6.91
CA VAL A 225 -15.56 16.11 8.02
C VAL A 225 -16.40 15.94 9.29
N PRO A 226 -17.73 16.22 9.32
CA PRO A 226 -18.53 15.96 10.51
C PRO A 226 -18.58 14.47 10.90
N SER A 227 -18.63 13.58 9.91
CA SER A 227 -18.64 12.13 10.16
C SER A 227 -17.36 11.66 10.86
N SER A 228 -16.20 12.24 10.55
CA SER A 228 -14.94 11.87 11.21
C SER A 228 -14.95 12.19 12.70
N ILE A 229 -15.53 13.33 13.09
CA ILE A 229 -15.68 13.75 14.49
C ILE A 229 -16.71 12.85 15.20
N LEU A 230 -17.84 12.60 14.55
CA LEU A 230 -18.89 11.74 15.08
C LEU A 230 -18.38 10.31 15.28
N LEU A 231 -17.67 9.74 14.30
CA LEU A 231 -17.07 8.41 14.39
C LEU A 231 -15.98 8.37 15.45
N ALA A 232 -15.13 9.39 15.57
CA ALA A 232 -14.13 9.44 16.64
C ALA A 232 -14.79 9.42 18.03
N ALA A 233 -15.87 10.19 18.21
CA ALA A 233 -16.64 10.21 19.44
C ALA A 233 -17.34 8.86 19.71
N LEU A 234 -17.94 8.26 18.68
CA LEU A 234 -18.62 6.97 18.78
C LEU A 234 -17.66 5.84 19.12
N ILE A 235 -16.52 5.75 18.42
CA ILE A 235 -15.48 4.75 18.68
C ILE A 235 -14.94 4.93 20.09
N SER A 236 -14.65 6.17 20.51
CA SER A 236 -14.20 6.45 21.87
C SER A 236 -15.23 6.01 22.90
N TRP A 237 -16.50 6.35 22.69
CA TRP A 237 -17.57 5.92 23.58
C TRP A 237 -17.67 4.39 23.63
N VAL A 238 -17.57 3.71 22.49
CA VAL A 238 -17.65 2.25 22.44
C VAL A 238 -16.48 1.61 23.18
N VAL A 239 -15.28 2.11 22.94
CA VAL A 239 -14.05 1.61 23.56
C VAL A 239 -14.08 1.83 25.06
N GLU A 240 -14.38 3.03 25.53
CA GLU A 240 -14.44 3.33 26.97
C GLU A 240 -15.57 2.56 27.68
N ARG A 241 -16.74 2.43 27.04
CA ARG A 241 -17.93 1.86 27.68
C ARG A 241 -17.94 0.33 27.72
N TRP A 242 -17.40 -0.33 26.69
CA TRP A 242 -17.49 -1.79 26.54
C TRP A 242 -16.14 -2.50 26.42
N VAL A 243 -15.12 -1.89 25.83
CA VAL A 243 -13.83 -2.57 25.61
C VAL A 243 -12.92 -2.40 26.82
N ALA A 244 -12.72 -1.17 27.29
CA ALA A 244 -11.86 -0.84 28.41
C ALA A 244 -12.16 -1.66 29.68
N PRO A 245 -13.43 -1.82 30.13
CA PRO A 245 -13.75 -2.61 31.32
C PRO A 245 -13.36 -4.09 31.22
N ARG A 246 -13.17 -4.62 30.01
CA ARG A 246 -12.78 -6.02 29.77
C ARG A 246 -11.27 -6.21 29.64
N VAL A 247 -10.55 -5.15 29.28
CA VAL A 247 -9.12 -5.21 28.94
C VAL A 247 -8.25 -4.64 30.05
N GLU A 248 -8.73 -3.64 30.81
CA GLU A 248 -7.93 -2.98 31.85
C GLU A 248 -7.53 -3.92 33.01
N GLY A 249 -8.27 -5.01 33.24
CA GLY A 249 -7.93 -6.03 34.24
C GLY A 249 -7.00 -7.15 33.76
N LEU A 250 -6.53 -7.12 32.52
CA LEU A 250 -5.62 -8.14 31.99
C LEU A 250 -4.16 -7.77 32.33
N GLU A 251 -3.50 -8.61 33.12
CA GLU A 251 -2.05 -8.54 33.31
C GLU A 251 -1.35 -8.85 31.98
N LEU A 252 -0.34 -8.05 31.65
CA LEU A 252 0.45 -8.22 30.43
C LEU A 252 1.64 -9.12 30.76
N ASP A 253 1.76 -10.26 30.09
CA ASP A 253 2.95 -11.10 30.19
C ASP A 253 4.00 -10.65 29.17
N GLY A 254 5.22 -10.36 29.64
CA GLY A 254 6.36 -10.06 28.77
C GLY A 254 7.53 -9.36 29.48
N PRO A 255 8.75 -9.36 28.90
CA PRO A 255 9.95 -8.75 29.50
C PRO A 255 9.82 -7.25 29.77
N ARG A 256 8.92 -6.56 29.05
CA ARG A 256 8.66 -5.11 29.14
C ARG A 256 7.31 -4.78 29.78
N ALA A 257 6.59 -5.77 30.31
CA ALA A 257 5.33 -5.54 31.00
C ALA A 257 5.55 -4.70 32.27
N PRO A 258 4.64 -3.75 32.60
CA PRO A 258 4.70 -3.03 33.86
C PRO A 258 4.62 -4.01 35.04
N GLY A 259 5.68 -4.06 35.85
CA GLY A 259 5.88 -5.05 36.94
C GLY A 259 7.10 -5.98 36.75
N ASN A 260 7.58 -6.17 35.50
CA ASN A 260 8.72 -7.04 35.20
C ASN A 260 10.08 -6.31 35.10
N ARG A 261 10.10 -4.97 35.24
CA ARG A 261 11.35 -4.18 35.24
C ARG A 261 12.32 -4.56 36.37
N GLU A 262 11.82 -5.11 37.48
CA GLU A 262 12.66 -5.49 38.63
C GLU A 262 13.35 -6.85 38.49
N LYS A 263 12.90 -7.72 37.55
CA LYS A 263 13.52 -9.04 37.34
C LYS A 263 14.54 -9.09 36.21
N SER A 264 14.66 -8.02 35.43
CA SER A 264 15.68 -7.92 34.36
C SER A 264 17.03 -7.40 34.86
N SER A 265 17.15 -7.02 36.13
CA SER A 265 18.38 -6.46 36.72
C SER A 265 19.00 -7.36 37.79
N LEU A 266 19.07 -8.67 37.56
CA LEU A 266 19.90 -9.57 38.37
C LEU A 266 20.61 -10.60 37.50
N GLY A 267 21.91 -10.39 37.33
CA GLY A 267 22.81 -11.27 36.60
C GLY A 267 24.22 -10.69 36.45
N THR A 268 24.77 -10.08 37.49
CA THR A 268 26.22 -9.83 37.58
C THR A 268 26.91 -11.19 37.71
N ALA A 269 27.41 -11.72 36.61
CA ALA A 269 28.42 -12.76 36.61
C ALA A 269 29.42 -12.43 35.49
N GLY A 270 30.63 -12.06 35.89
CA GLY A 270 31.72 -11.82 34.96
C GLY A 270 32.13 -13.11 34.24
N SER A 271 32.51 -12.97 32.98
CA SER A 271 33.54 -13.82 32.38
C SER A 271 34.24 -13.03 31.28
N THR A 272 35.54 -12.97 31.44
CA THR A 272 36.54 -12.66 30.42
C THR A 272 36.46 -13.62 29.23
N ALA A 273 37.11 -13.17 28.15
CA ALA A 273 37.72 -13.94 27.06
C ALA A 273 36.97 -14.03 25.71
N ALA A 274 37.70 -13.49 24.74
CA ALA A 274 37.98 -14.04 23.42
C ALA A 274 36.94 -13.85 22.30
N ALA A 275 37.45 -13.16 21.28
CA ALA A 275 37.04 -13.28 19.89
C ALA A 275 36.87 -14.74 19.48
N ASP A 276 35.72 -15.06 18.90
CA ASP A 276 35.60 -15.71 17.60
C ASP A 276 34.13 -16.03 17.34
N SER A 277 33.54 -15.36 16.35
CA SER A 277 32.48 -15.91 15.50
C SER A 277 32.05 -14.83 14.51
N THR A 278 32.71 -14.87 13.36
CA THR A 278 32.20 -14.35 12.11
C THR A 278 30.87 -15.03 11.80
N GLU A 279 29.73 -14.37 12.03
CA GLU A 279 28.48 -14.68 11.33
C GLU A 279 27.41 -13.58 11.54
N ARG A 280 26.85 -13.12 10.41
CA ARG A 280 25.68 -12.23 10.23
C ARG A 280 25.80 -10.74 10.59
N THR A 281 26.34 -10.02 9.61
CA THR A 281 25.76 -8.75 9.14
C THR A 281 24.38 -9.00 8.54
N ASP A 282 23.33 -8.38 9.08
CA ASP A 282 22.15 -7.85 8.35
C ASP A 282 21.02 -7.32 9.28
N ASP A 283 21.04 -7.60 10.59
CA ASP A 283 19.94 -7.17 11.49
C ASP A 283 20.12 -5.79 12.16
N THR A 284 21.29 -5.16 12.06
CA THR A 284 21.57 -3.91 12.80
C THR A 284 20.95 -2.66 12.17
N ALA A 285 20.80 -2.61 10.85
CA ALA A 285 20.16 -1.47 10.17
C ALA A 285 18.63 -1.45 10.40
N ASP A 286 17.99 -2.61 10.39
CA ASP A 286 16.55 -2.75 10.64
C ASP A 286 16.21 -2.52 12.13
N SER A 287 17.12 -2.87 13.05
CA SER A 287 16.93 -2.64 14.49
C SER A 287 17.17 -1.17 14.92
N ALA A 288 18.11 -0.46 14.30
CA ALA A 288 18.38 0.95 14.59
C ALA A 288 17.26 1.85 14.05
N GLN A 289 16.74 1.54 12.86
CA GLN A 289 15.62 2.28 12.27
C GLN A 289 14.30 2.03 13.04
N ARG A 290 14.06 0.81 13.52
CA ARG A 290 12.95 0.51 14.45
C ARG A 290 13.09 1.21 15.80
N ALA A 291 14.30 1.37 16.32
CA ALA A 291 14.54 2.01 17.62
C ALA A 291 14.29 3.53 17.58
N ASP A 292 14.62 4.20 16.47
CA ASP A 292 14.31 5.63 16.29
C ASP A 292 12.80 5.86 16.06
N GLU A 293 12.12 4.94 15.36
CA GLU A 293 10.66 4.94 15.20
C GLU A 293 9.88 4.65 16.50
N GLU A 294 10.48 3.90 17.44
CA GLU A 294 9.92 3.60 18.76
C GLU A 294 9.99 4.78 19.75
N SER A 295 10.75 5.84 19.43
CA SER A 295 10.78 7.03 20.27
C SER A 295 9.53 7.91 20.05
N MET A 296 8.67 7.99 21.08
CA MET A 296 7.50 8.89 21.06
C MET A 296 7.88 10.38 21.00
N GLU A 297 9.13 10.71 21.33
CA GLU A 297 9.57 12.09 21.44
C GLU A 297 10.10 12.64 20.12
N LEU A 298 9.35 13.57 19.55
CA LEU A 298 9.82 14.35 18.40
C LEU A 298 11.02 15.21 18.77
N SER A 299 12.04 15.16 17.92
CA SER A 299 13.19 16.05 17.97
C SER A 299 12.77 17.52 17.84
N SER A 300 13.64 18.43 18.24
CA SER A 300 13.41 19.88 18.09
C SER A 300 13.27 20.29 16.61
N ALA A 301 13.98 19.59 15.71
CA ALA A 301 13.87 19.78 14.27
C ALA A 301 12.49 19.37 13.77
N GLU A 302 12.01 18.17 14.10
CA GLU A 302 10.68 17.68 13.68
C GLU A 302 9.55 18.56 14.24
N LYS A 303 9.63 19.00 15.50
CA LYS A 303 8.65 19.94 16.08
C LYS A 303 8.58 21.25 15.29
N ARG A 304 9.74 21.81 14.91
CA ARG A 304 9.80 22.99 14.04
C ARG A 304 9.29 22.68 12.64
N GLY A 305 9.57 21.50 12.10
CA GLY A 305 9.13 21.07 10.79
C GLY A 305 7.62 20.92 10.68
N VAL A 306 6.98 20.25 11.65
CA VAL A 306 5.50 20.15 11.70
C VAL A 306 4.88 21.55 11.78
N ARG A 307 5.45 22.46 12.57
CA ARG A 307 4.99 23.85 12.64
C ARG A 307 5.15 24.57 11.30
N ASN A 308 6.28 24.42 10.64
CA ASN A 308 6.53 25.06 9.34
C ASN A 308 5.64 24.50 8.24
N ALA A 309 5.35 23.19 8.26
CA ALA A 309 4.37 22.57 7.37
C ALA A 309 2.95 23.12 7.61
N LEU A 310 2.56 23.33 8.87
CA LEU A 310 1.28 23.98 9.19
C LEU A 310 1.22 25.42 8.68
N ILE A 311 2.30 26.19 8.85
CA ILE A 311 2.40 27.55 8.29
C ILE A 311 2.31 27.52 6.76
N ALA A 312 3.01 26.59 6.11
CA ALA A 312 2.96 26.41 4.66
C ALA A 312 1.55 26.03 4.18
N LEU A 313 0.83 25.17 4.91
CA LEU A 313 -0.57 24.84 4.64
C LEU A 313 -1.46 26.08 4.71
N LEU A 314 -1.37 26.86 5.79
CA LEU A 314 -2.18 28.07 5.95
C LEU A 314 -1.84 29.12 4.88
N ALA A 315 -0.57 29.28 4.55
CA ALA A 315 -0.12 30.18 3.49
C ALA A 315 -0.63 29.73 2.11
N PHE A 316 -0.58 28.42 1.82
CA PHE A 316 -1.10 27.86 0.57
C PHE A 316 -2.62 28.05 0.46
N LEU A 317 -3.37 27.74 1.51
CA LEU A 317 -4.82 27.95 1.55
C LEU A 317 -5.19 29.43 1.40
N ALA A 318 -4.47 30.34 2.07
CA ALA A 318 -4.68 31.78 1.94
C ALA A 318 -4.36 32.28 0.53
N LEU A 319 -3.29 31.76 -0.10
CA LEU A 319 -2.93 32.10 -1.47
C LEU A 319 -4.00 31.65 -2.46
N VAL A 320 -4.46 30.40 -2.36
CA VAL A 320 -5.53 29.86 -3.22
C VAL A 320 -6.84 30.61 -2.99
N ALA A 321 -7.23 30.84 -1.73
CA ALA A 321 -8.44 31.58 -1.40
C ALA A 321 -8.37 33.04 -1.90
N GLY A 322 -7.22 33.71 -1.74
CA GLY A 322 -7.00 35.06 -2.26
C GLY A 322 -7.04 35.10 -3.78
N ALA A 323 -6.37 34.15 -4.45
CA ALA A 323 -6.41 34.02 -5.90
C ALA A 323 -7.84 33.76 -6.39
N VAL A 324 -8.61 32.89 -5.74
CA VAL A 324 -10.02 32.65 -6.08
C VAL A 324 -10.90 33.84 -5.70
N ALA A 325 -10.56 34.66 -4.71
CA ALA A 325 -11.34 35.85 -4.34
C ALA A 325 -11.22 37.01 -5.34
N LEU A 326 -10.12 37.07 -6.10
CA LEU A 326 -9.88 38.13 -7.07
C LEU A 326 -10.81 38.03 -8.30
N PRO A 327 -11.50 39.12 -8.69
CA PRO A 327 -12.24 39.16 -9.96
C PRO A 327 -11.30 38.95 -11.15
N GLY A 328 -11.71 38.13 -12.13
CA GLY A 328 -10.90 37.82 -13.32
C GLY A 328 -9.76 36.82 -13.07
N SER A 329 -9.71 36.19 -11.90
CA SER A 329 -8.73 35.14 -11.61
C SER A 329 -8.89 33.93 -12.54
N PRO A 330 -7.78 33.34 -13.04
CA PRO A 330 -7.82 32.13 -13.87
C PRO A 330 -8.33 30.89 -13.11
N LEU A 331 -8.50 31.00 -11.79
CA LEU A 331 -9.04 29.93 -10.95
C LEU A 331 -10.57 29.96 -10.83
N ARG A 332 -11.23 31.00 -11.36
CA ARG A 332 -12.69 31.10 -11.47
C ARG A 332 -13.19 30.59 -12.82
N GLY A 333 -14.50 30.33 -12.88
CA GLY A 333 -15.18 30.01 -14.13
C GLY A 333 -15.19 31.19 -15.08
N GLU A 334 -15.46 30.93 -16.35
CA GLU A 334 -15.57 31.96 -17.40
C GLU A 334 -16.69 32.97 -17.11
N ASP A 335 -17.72 32.53 -16.37
CA ASP A 335 -18.82 33.34 -15.85
C ASP A 335 -18.44 34.18 -14.60
N GLY A 336 -17.19 34.06 -14.13
CA GLY A 336 -16.73 34.64 -12.87
C GLY A 336 -17.22 33.88 -11.63
N GLY A 337 -17.90 32.75 -11.83
CA GLY A 337 -18.38 31.86 -10.79
C GLY A 337 -17.22 31.17 -10.08
N ILE A 338 -17.34 31.03 -8.75
CA ILE A 338 -16.34 30.29 -7.96
C ILE A 338 -16.56 28.79 -8.13
N LEU A 339 -17.82 28.33 -8.06
CA LEU A 339 -18.20 26.92 -8.09
C LEU A 339 -17.96 26.23 -9.44
N THR A 340 -18.02 27.00 -10.52
CA THR A 340 -17.76 26.55 -11.90
C THR A 340 -16.28 26.61 -12.27
N GLY A 341 -15.44 27.16 -11.39
CA GLY A 341 -14.04 27.44 -11.68
C GLY A 341 -13.10 26.23 -11.58
N PRO A 342 -11.96 26.29 -12.28
CA PRO A 342 -10.93 25.25 -12.22
C PRO A 342 -10.47 24.91 -10.80
N ALA A 343 -10.49 25.85 -9.86
CA ALA A 343 -10.09 25.57 -8.47
C ALA A 343 -10.96 24.51 -7.77
N LEU A 344 -12.25 24.43 -8.10
CA LEU A 344 -13.18 23.49 -7.49
C LEU A 344 -13.42 22.25 -8.37
N MET A 345 -13.45 22.42 -9.70
CA MET A 345 -13.61 21.31 -10.64
C MET A 345 -12.33 20.48 -10.83
N HIS A 346 -11.16 21.10 -10.70
CA HIS A 346 -9.85 20.44 -10.84
C HIS A 346 -9.00 20.53 -9.55
N VAL A 347 -9.68 20.49 -8.40
CA VAL A 347 -9.08 20.58 -7.07
C VAL A 347 -7.94 19.58 -6.83
N SER A 348 -7.93 18.42 -7.52
CA SER A 348 -6.90 17.39 -7.43
C SER A 348 -5.49 17.92 -7.69
N ILE A 349 -5.32 18.86 -8.63
CA ILE A 349 -4.02 19.48 -8.92
C ILE A 349 -3.58 20.35 -7.72
N LEU A 350 -4.51 21.12 -7.15
CA LEU A 350 -4.22 21.95 -5.98
C LEU A 350 -3.87 21.08 -4.77
N ILE A 351 -4.55 19.94 -4.58
CA ILE A 351 -4.25 18.98 -3.52
C ILE A 351 -2.84 18.39 -3.72
N ALA A 352 -2.48 17.99 -4.94
CA ALA A 352 -1.15 17.48 -5.24
C ALA A 352 -0.06 18.51 -4.91
N ILE A 353 -0.23 19.76 -5.38
CA ILE A 353 0.70 20.86 -5.10
C ILE A 353 0.77 21.13 -3.59
N MET A 354 -0.37 21.14 -2.90
CA MET A 354 -0.44 21.32 -1.46
C MET A 354 0.42 20.28 -0.75
N PHE A 355 0.25 18.98 -1.03
CA PHE A 355 1.06 17.94 -0.38
C PHE A 355 2.56 18.06 -0.70
N VAL A 356 2.94 18.45 -1.93
CA VAL A 356 4.34 18.75 -2.25
C VAL A 356 4.86 19.91 -1.39
N VAL A 357 4.12 21.02 -1.32
CA VAL A 357 4.50 22.20 -0.53
C VAL A 357 4.68 21.83 0.95
N LEU A 358 3.75 21.05 1.51
CA LEU A 358 3.82 20.60 2.90
C LEU A 358 5.02 19.67 3.13
N GLY A 359 5.22 18.68 2.26
CA GLY A 359 6.32 17.73 2.35
C GLY A 359 7.69 18.40 2.20
N VAL A 360 7.82 19.37 1.28
CA VAL A 360 9.04 20.16 1.11
C VAL A 360 9.27 21.08 2.32
N ALA A 361 8.24 21.78 2.81
CA ALA A 361 8.36 22.66 3.97
C ALA A 361 8.80 21.89 5.23
N TYR A 362 8.23 20.69 5.46
CA TYR A 362 8.67 19.81 6.53
C TYR A 362 10.10 19.29 6.27
N GLY A 363 10.31 18.66 5.11
CA GLY A 363 11.54 17.93 4.86
C GLY A 363 12.77 18.81 4.70
N ALA A 364 12.62 20.05 4.20
CA ALA A 364 13.70 21.02 4.17
C ALA A 364 14.13 21.47 5.58
N THR A 365 13.22 21.45 6.57
CA THR A 365 13.52 21.85 7.94
C THR A 365 14.18 20.76 8.77
N VAL A 366 13.82 19.49 8.51
CA VAL A 366 14.40 18.32 9.18
C VAL A 366 15.63 17.81 8.43
N GLY A 367 15.83 18.21 7.17
CA GLY A 367 16.94 17.77 6.32
C GLY A 367 16.66 16.45 5.59
N THR A 368 15.41 16.01 5.51
CA THR A 368 15.01 14.76 4.83
C THR A 368 14.81 14.96 3.33
N VAL A 369 14.40 16.16 2.90
CA VAL A 369 14.11 16.48 1.50
C VAL A 369 15.19 17.39 0.92
N THR A 370 15.73 16.99 -0.23
CA THR A 370 16.57 17.83 -1.10
C THR A 370 15.98 17.85 -2.50
N TRP A 371 16.32 18.85 -3.31
CA TRP A 371 15.86 18.95 -4.71
C TRP A 371 16.15 17.68 -5.53
N ALA A 372 17.29 17.03 -5.28
CA ALA A 372 17.67 15.79 -5.96
C ALA A 372 16.84 14.56 -5.54
N LYS A 373 16.33 14.53 -4.30
CA LYS A 373 15.53 13.41 -3.77
C LYS A 373 14.04 13.52 -4.10
N LEU A 374 13.57 14.70 -4.49
CA LEU A 374 12.14 14.93 -4.75
C LEU A 374 11.55 13.97 -5.81
N PRO A 375 12.22 13.73 -6.96
CA PRO A 375 11.73 12.76 -7.96
C PRO A 375 11.70 11.32 -7.43
N GLU A 376 12.55 10.96 -6.48
CA GLU A 376 12.59 9.61 -5.92
C GLU A 376 11.33 9.32 -5.10
N PHE A 377 10.89 10.27 -4.25
CA PHE A 377 9.64 10.15 -3.51
C PHE A 377 8.44 9.99 -4.44
N MET A 378 8.41 10.81 -5.48
CA MET A 378 7.42 10.78 -6.55
C MET A 378 7.34 9.40 -7.24
N VAL A 379 8.48 8.85 -7.65
CA VAL A 379 8.57 7.51 -8.27
C VAL A 379 8.11 6.41 -7.31
N ASN A 380 8.47 6.50 -6.03
CA ASN A 380 8.04 5.50 -5.05
C ASN A 380 6.50 5.52 -4.85
N GLY A 381 5.88 6.71 -4.81
CA GLY A 381 4.43 6.84 -4.80
C GLY A 381 3.74 6.18 -6.00
N MET A 382 4.32 6.30 -7.20
CA MET A 382 3.78 5.65 -8.40
C MET A 382 3.85 4.11 -8.33
N LYS A 383 4.86 3.54 -7.67
CA LYS A 383 4.96 2.07 -7.50
C LYS A 383 3.81 1.53 -6.65
N ASP A 384 3.28 2.34 -5.76
CA ASP A 384 2.21 1.94 -4.83
C ASP A 384 0.83 1.93 -5.50
N VAL A 385 0.69 2.67 -6.61
CA VAL A 385 -0.51 2.62 -7.47
C VAL A 385 -0.59 1.30 -8.25
N ALA A 386 0.55 0.66 -8.52
CA ALA A 386 0.56 -0.65 -9.16
C ALA A 386 -0.05 -1.68 -8.19
N PRO A 387 -0.97 -2.56 -8.65
CA PRO A 387 -1.49 -3.63 -7.83
C PRO A 387 -0.34 -4.51 -7.33
N ARG A 388 0.03 -4.36 -6.05
CA ARG A 388 1.05 -5.23 -5.45
C ARG A 388 0.47 -6.65 -5.46
N PRO A 389 1.23 -7.65 -5.93
CA PRO A 389 0.78 -9.03 -5.82
C PRO A 389 0.57 -9.30 -4.33
N GLY A 390 -0.68 -9.54 -3.94
CA GLY A 390 -1.01 -9.91 -2.57
C GLY A 390 -0.15 -11.09 -2.12
N PRO A 391 0.06 -11.30 -0.81
CA PRO A 391 0.81 -12.45 -0.34
C PRO A 391 0.17 -13.70 -0.95
N VAL A 392 0.89 -14.35 -1.85
CA VAL A 392 0.52 -15.66 -2.35
C VAL A 392 0.53 -16.53 -1.12
N LEU A 393 -0.66 -16.74 -0.53
CA LEU A 393 -0.90 -17.82 0.41
C LEU A 393 -0.53 -19.07 -0.37
N ARG A 394 0.73 -19.50 -0.26
CA ARG A 394 1.21 -20.77 -0.79
C ARG A 394 0.34 -21.81 -0.10
N GLY A 395 -0.75 -22.16 -0.77
CA GLY A 395 -1.53 -23.33 -0.46
C GLY A 395 -0.52 -24.45 -0.29
N ARG A 396 -0.57 -25.09 0.88
CA ARG A 396 0.25 -26.26 1.18
C ARG A 396 0.27 -27.14 -0.07
N PRO A 397 1.45 -27.55 -0.57
CA PRO A 397 1.50 -28.34 -1.79
C PRO A 397 0.60 -29.56 -1.60
N VAL A 398 -0.26 -29.81 -2.59
CA VAL A 398 -1.19 -30.95 -2.68
C VAL A 398 -0.43 -32.30 -2.80
N HIS A 399 0.82 -32.37 -2.36
CA HIS A 399 1.64 -33.58 -2.31
C HIS A 399 1.33 -34.48 -1.11
N SER A 400 0.45 -34.06 -0.18
CA SER A 400 -0.01 -34.94 0.91
C SER A 400 -1.12 -35.91 0.49
N LEU A 401 -1.75 -35.76 -0.68
CA LEU A 401 -2.78 -36.70 -1.16
C LEU A 401 -2.24 -37.89 -1.97
N VAL A 402 -1.00 -37.81 -2.47
CA VAL A 402 -0.40 -38.90 -3.28
C VAL A 402 0.33 -39.94 -2.42
N ARG A 403 0.75 -39.60 -1.18
CA ARG A 403 1.34 -40.58 -0.25
C ARG A 403 0.34 -41.47 0.49
N MET A 404 -0.97 -41.17 0.41
CA MET A 404 -1.99 -41.98 1.08
C MET A 404 -2.52 -43.15 0.23
N VAL A 405 -2.16 -43.22 -1.06
CA VAL A 405 -2.55 -44.30 -1.97
C VAL A 405 -1.44 -45.35 -2.18
N GLN A 406 -0.18 -45.04 -1.86
CA GLN A 406 0.95 -45.96 -2.07
C GLN A 406 1.24 -46.96 -0.92
N HIS A 407 0.49 -46.91 0.19
CA HIS A 407 0.65 -47.87 1.31
C HIS A 407 -0.38 -49.03 1.33
N ARG A 408 -1.14 -49.26 0.26
CA ARG A 408 -2.11 -50.37 0.16
C ARG A 408 -1.78 -51.49 -0.82
N CYS A 409 -0.54 -51.60 -1.29
CA CYS A 409 -0.07 -52.79 -2.01
C CYS A 409 0.93 -53.58 -1.17
N ARG A 410 0.44 -54.51 -0.35
CA ARG A 410 1.24 -55.62 0.20
C ARG A 410 1.20 -56.78 -0.80
N PRO A 411 2.34 -57.28 -1.33
CA PRO A 411 2.38 -58.60 -1.94
C PRO A 411 2.40 -59.67 -0.85
N GLY A 412 1.64 -60.73 -1.08
CA GLY A 412 1.47 -61.85 -0.17
C GLY A 412 2.78 -62.57 0.15
N ARG A 413 2.88 -63.02 1.41
CA ARG A 413 3.92 -63.93 1.88
C ARG A 413 3.67 -65.33 1.30
N HIS A 414 4.62 -65.84 0.51
CA HIS A 414 4.85 -67.28 0.40
C HIS A 414 6.06 -67.67 1.25
N ARG A 415 5.91 -68.78 1.96
CA ARG A 415 6.88 -69.40 2.88
C ARG A 415 8.08 -69.98 2.12
N SER A 416 9.29 -69.74 2.62
CA SER A 416 10.38 -70.72 2.64
C SER A 416 11.41 -70.35 3.71
N GLY A 417 11.87 -71.37 4.45
CA GLY A 417 12.57 -71.30 5.73
C GLY A 417 14.04 -70.82 5.72
N PRO A 418 14.76 -71.03 6.84
CA PRO A 418 15.68 -70.04 7.37
C PRO A 418 17.15 -70.35 7.09
N ARG A 419 17.99 -69.30 6.96
CA ARG A 419 19.40 -69.39 7.32
C ARG A 419 19.85 -68.15 8.09
N ARG A 420 20.46 -68.45 9.25
CA ARG A 420 21.10 -67.58 10.23
C ARG A 420 22.53 -67.21 9.78
N SER A 421 22.96 -65.99 10.09
CA SER A 421 24.30 -65.58 10.62
C SER A 421 24.46 -64.07 10.37
N ALA A 422 24.48 -63.19 11.37
CA ALA A 422 25.54 -62.92 12.36
C ALA A 422 26.79 -62.21 11.77
N GLY A 423 27.21 -61.12 12.42
CA GLY A 423 28.52 -60.46 12.29
C GLY A 423 28.51 -59.18 11.46
N SER A 424 28.51 -57.96 12.01
CA SER A 424 29.53 -57.25 12.81
C SER A 424 30.50 -56.39 11.98
N ARG A 425 30.41 -55.08 12.24
CA ARG A 425 31.50 -54.11 12.52
C ARG A 425 32.53 -53.74 11.44
N HIS A 426 32.66 -52.40 11.32
CA HIS A 426 33.88 -51.58 11.36
C HIS A 426 34.69 -51.33 10.08
N ALA A 427 34.93 -50.02 9.86
CA ALA A 427 36.18 -49.37 9.44
C ALA A 427 36.77 -49.77 8.08
N ALA A 428 37.63 -49.03 7.42
CA ALA A 428 38.00 -47.62 7.33
C ALA A 428 39.01 -47.60 6.16
N ALA A 429 39.10 -46.45 5.49
CA ALA A 429 40.35 -45.88 4.98
C ALA A 429 41.06 -46.49 3.73
N LEU A 430 41.33 -45.56 2.80
CA LEU A 430 42.60 -45.29 2.11
C LEU A 430 42.88 -45.82 0.68
N HIS A 431 42.86 -44.83 -0.22
CA HIS A 431 43.93 -44.41 -1.16
C HIS A 431 44.24 -45.19 -2.45
N ARG A 432 44.16 -44.42 -3.56
CA ARG A 432 45.12 -44.19 -4.68
C ARG A 432 44.30 -43.97 -5.97
N ARG A 433 44.56 -43.09 -6.95
CA ARG A 433 45.61 -42.11 -7.31
C ARG A 433 45.01 -41.25 -8.46
N HIS A 434 45.20 -39.92 -8.40
CA HIS A 434 45.55 -38.91 -9.44
C HIS A 434 45.30 -39.12 -10.97
N PRO A 435 45.34 -38.05 -11.81
CA PRO A 435 44.54 -36.81 -11.84
C PRO A 435 44.15 -36.41 -13.30
N HIS A 436 43.46 -35.28 -13.53
CA HIS A 436 43.77 -34.32 -14.61
C HIS A 436 42.96 -33.01 -14.42
N ASP A 437 43.73 -31.92 -14.30
CA ASP A 437 43.53 -30.50 -14.69
C ASP A 437 42.28 -29.74 -14.18
N VAL A 438 42.33 -28.82 -13.20
CA VAL A 438 43.10 -27.56 -12.94
C VAL A 438 42.54 -26.32 -13.69
N PRO A 439 42.40 -25.17 -12.99
CA PRO A 439 41.25 -24.27 -13.08
C PRO A 439 41.63 -22.84 -13.54
N ALA A 440 40.66 -21.92 -13.53
CA ALA A 440 40.92 -20.48 -13.50
C ALA A 440 39.84 -19.72 -12.72
N GLU A 441 40.29 -19.15 -11.60
CA GLU A 441 39.85 -17.92 -10.94
C GLU A 441 41.03 -16.93 -11.11
N PRO A 442 41.03 -15.65 -10.65
CA PRO A 442 39.92 -14.72 -10.44
C PRO A 442 40.29 -13.23 -10.82
N VAL A 443 39.36 -12.30 -10.54
CA VAL A 443 39.59 -11.06 -9.73
C VAL A 443 40.08 -9.71 -10.33
N HIS A 444 39.25 -8.70 -10.00
CA HIS A 444 39.47 -7.30 -9.53
C HIS A 444 39.75 -6.05 -10.40
N HIS A 445 39.00 -4.99 -9.98
CA HIS A 445 39.33 -3.57 -9.76
C HIS A 445 39.75 -2.71 -10.98
N GLU A 446 39.52 -1.39 -11.05
CA GLU A 446 39.03 -0.34 -10.15
C GLU A 446 38.66 0.91 -11.00
N ARG A 447 37.83 1.82 -10.43
CA ARG A 447 37.88 3.32 -10.42
C ARG A 447 38.61 4.10 -11.53
N VAL A 448 38.36 5.37 -11.89
CA VAL A 448 37.46 6.52 -11.57
C VAL A 448 37.93 7.65 -12.52
N SER A 449 37.09 8.68 -12.70
CA SER A 449 37.43 10.06 -13.11
C SER A 449 37.55 10.36 -14.61
N THR A 450 36.57 11.05 -15.22
CA THR A 450 36.25 12.50 -15.23
C THR A 450 37.04 13.31 -16.26
N VAL A 451 36.31 14.28 -16.83
CA VAL A 451 36.74 15.58 -17.39
C VAL A 451 36.64 15.67 -18.92
N ASP A 452 35.67 16.51 -19.34
CA ASP A 452 35.67 17.56 -20.37
C ASP A 452 36.26 17.27 -21.76
N ALA A 453 35.88 17.95 -22.84
CA ALA A 453 34.79 18.78 -23.28
C ALA A 453 35.15 19.09 -24.75
N HIS A 454 34.14 19.30 -25.58
CA HIS A 454 34.20 20.05 -26.84
C HIS A 454 35.24 19.71 -27.93
N GLY A 455 34.69 19.48 -29.14
CA GLY A 455 35.07 20.34 -30.26
C GLY A 455 35.48 19.64 -31.55
N ALA A 456 34.54 19.67 -32.49
CA ALA A 456 34.74 20.09 -33.89
C ALA A 456 35.53 19.23 -34.90
N GLY A 457 35.06 19.31 -36.16
CA GLY A 457 35.89 19.15 -37.36
C GLY A 457 35.90 17.73 -37.94
N HIS A 458 34.97 17.30 -38.79
CA HIS A 458 34.80 17.65 -40.21
C HIS A 458 35.94 17.18 -41.16
N ARG A 459 35.57 16.17 -41.97
CA ARG A 459 35.86 15.94 -43.42
C ARG A 459 36.98 15.00 -43.90
N ALA A 460 36.55 14.31 -44.99
CA ALA A 460 37.26 13.73 -46.13
C ALA A 460 38.04 12.44 -45.84
N GLY A 461 37.80 11.31 -46.49
CA GLY A 461 37.77 10.97 -47.94
C GLY A 461 38.64 9.70 -48.02
N ASP A 462 38.52 8.71 -48.90
CA ASP A 462 37.85 8.48 -50.18
C ASP A 462 37.77 6.93 -50.34
N ASP A 463 37.16 6.52 -51.45
CA ASP A 463 37.35 5.28 -52.21
C ASP A 463 36.12 4.38 -52.43
N ALA A 464 35.70 4.45 -53.68
CA ALA A 464 34.56 3.90 -54.39
C ALA A 464 34.58 2.38 -54.61
N ALA A 465 33.39 1.82 -54.87
CA ALA A 465 33.15 0.88 -55.97
C ALA A 465 31.65 0.89 -56.37
N GLU A 466 31.45 0.88 -57.69
CA GLU A 466 30.21 1.02 -58.47
C GLU A 466 29.09 -0.02 -58.19
N CYS A 467 27.82 0.36 -58.38
CA CYS A 467 27.09 0.11 -59.63
C CYS A 467 25.65 0.67 -59.62
N GLU A 468 25.31 1.27 -60.75
CA GLU A 468 24.12 2.06 -61.12
C GLU A 468 22.80 1.26 -61.24
N SER A 469 21.67 1.89 -60.88
CA SER A 469 20.58 2.16 -61.85
C SER A 469 19.59 3.22 -61.31
N ARG A 470 19.66 4.41 -61.93
CA ARG A 470 18.71 5.56 -61.95
C ARG A 470 17.31 5.11 -62.47
N SER A 471 16.18 5.78 -62.27
CA SER A 471 15.81 7.20 -62.54
C SER A 471 14.39 7.48 -61.95
N GLU A 472 14.11 8.47 -61.09
CA GLU A 472 13.93 9.95 -61.29
C GLU A 472 12.69 10.38 -62.14
N PRO A 473 12.16 11.63 -62.04
CA PRO A 473 11.29 12.17 -60.97
C PRO A 473 10.07 12.95 -61.55
N GLY A 474 9.26 13.65 -60.73
CA GLY A 474 8.20 14.53 -61.26
C GLY A 474 7.66 15.54 -60.25
N ALA A 475 8.01 16.81 -60.46
CA ALA A 475 7.62 17.98 -59.68
C ALA A 475 6.19 18.50 -59.98
N LEU A 476 5.69 19.32 -59.04
CA LEU A 476 4.61 20.33 -59.11
C LEU A 476 4.66 21.23 -60.40
N PRO A 477 3.71 22.18 -60.71
CA PRO A 477 2.65 22.81 -59.89
C PRO A 477 1.30 23.13 -60.61
N HIS A 478 0.43 23.91 -59.92
CA HIS A 478 -0.83 24.59 -60.31
C HIS A 478 -2.10 23.72 -60.14
N ARG A 479 -3.14 24.14 -59.40
CA ARG A 479 -3.80 25.45 -59.29
C ARG A 479 -4.51 25.60 -57.94
#